data_AF-K8X6W3-F1
#
_entry.id   AF-K8X6W3-F1
#
_cell.length_a   1.000
_cell.length_b   1.000
_cell.length_c   1.000
_cell.angle_alpha   90.00
_cell.angle_beta   90.00
_cell.angle_gamma   90.00
#
_symmetry.space_group_name_H-M   'P 1'
#
loop_
_entity.id
_entity.type
_entity.pdbx_description
1 polymer ?
#
loop_
_entity_poly.entity_id
_entity_poly.type
_entity_poly.pdbx_seq_one_letter_code
_entity_poly.pdbx_strand_id
1 'polypeptide(L)'
;MSRYEYGIDFTTIEALDFHTHVQLDGCGHHAMDEVLLATTAKYFKSSEDQNPTVDDVAAHYRARNMAAVVFTVDAGAATGHAANSVEEIAEGAARHNDVLIPFGSVDPWQGKAAVRRVHRLVDEYGGKGFKFHP
;
A
#
# COMPACT_ATOMS: atom_id res chain seq x y z
N MET A 1 6.12 -3.69 -17.23
CA MET A 1 5.55 -4.09 -15.92
C MET A 1 6.41 -5.18 -15.35
N SER A 2 6.94 -5.01 -14.14
CA SER A 2 7.67 -6.06 -13.42
C SER A 2 6.74 -6.67 -12.38
N ARG A 3 6.36 -7.94 -12.58
CA ARG A 3 5.66 -8.73 -11.56
C ARG A 3 6.56 -8.83 -10.31
N TYR A 4 5.99 -8.60 -9.12
CA TYR A 4 6.73 -8.62 -7.87
C TYR A 4 7.28 -10.02 -7.55
N GLU A 5 8.55 -10.06 -7.14
CA GLU A 5 9.19 -11.20 -6.52
C GLU A 5 9.95 -10.74 -5.28
N TYR A 6 10.02 -11.61 -4.26
CA TYR A 6 10.73 -11.30 -3.02
C TYR A 6 12.22 -11.07 -3.30
N GLY A 7 12.74 -9.91 -2.90
CA GLY A 7 14.17 -9.61 -2.79
C GLY A 7 14.66 -9.49 -1.34
N ILE A 8 13.74 -9.47 -0.36
CA ILE A 8 14.04 -9.35 1.07
C ILE A 8 14.82 -10.59 1.54
N ASP A 9 15.95 -10.37 2.22
CA ASP A 9 16.60 -11.38 3.03
C ASP A 9 16.02 -11.37 4.45
N PHE A 10 15.09 -12.30 4.71
CA PHE A 10 14.42 -12.40 6.00
C PHE A 10 15.34 -12.85 7.15
N THR A 11 16.57 -13.29 6.86
CA THR A 11 17.53 -13.67 7.90
C THR A 11 18.31 -12.47 8.45
N THR A 12 18.26 -11.33 7.77
CA THR A 12 19.05 -10.14 8.11
C THR A 12 18.24 -8.96 8.63
N ILE A 13 16.93 -8.92 8.39
CA ILE A 13 16.07 -7.84 8.89
C ILE A 13 15.79 -7.99 10.39
N GLU A 14 15.70 -6.86 11.10
CA GLU A 14 15.36 -6.82 12.54
C GLU A 14 13.88 -7.11 12.79
N ALA A 15 13.01 -6.65 11.89
CA ALA A 15 11.57 -6.80 12.01
C ALA A 15 10.85 -6.63 10.67
N LEU A 16 9.63 -7.19 10.62
CA LEU A 16 8.66 -7.00 9.55
C LEU A 16 7.44 -6.28 10.13
N ASP A 17 7.16 -5.09 9.61
CA ASP A 17 5.89 -4.41 9.87
C ASP A 17 4.84 -4.93 8.88
N PHE A 18 3.69 -5.35 9.40
CA PHE A 18 2.66 -6.03 8.60
C PHE A 18 1.52 -5.09 8.17
N HIS A 19 1.50 -3.83 8.63
CA HIS A 19 0.41 -2.90 8.33
C HIS A 19 0.97 -1.49 8.08
N THR A 20 1.30 -1.21 6.82
CA THR A 20 1.83 0.10 6.41
C THR A 20 1.03 0.66 5.24
N HIS A 21 0.55 1.90 5.40
CA HIS A 21 -0.22 2.59 4.36
C HIS A 21 0.68 3.40 3.43
N VAL A 22 0.50 3.24 2.12
CA VAL A 22 0.95 4.18 1.10
C VAL A 22 -0.20 5.13 0.80
N GLN A 23 0.01 6.42 1.05
CA GLN A 23 -1.06 7.42 1.11
C GLN A 23 -1.04 8.38 -0.09
N LEU A 24 0.10 8.56 -0.76
CA LEU A 24 0.23 9.33 -2.01
C LEU A 24 0.56 8.39 -3.18
N ASP A 25 -0.22 8.47 -4.25
CA ASP A 25 0.13 7.87 -5.53
C ASP A 25 1.00 8.80 -6.40
N GLY A 26 1.50 8.28 -7.53
CA GLY A 26 2.41 9.02 -8.42
C GLY A 26 1.78 10.24 -9.11
N CYS A 27 0.45 10.40 -9.00
CA CYS A 27 -0.30 11.51 -9.58
C CYS A 27 -0.70 12.57 -8.54
N GLY A 28 -0.35 12.38 -7.27
CA GLY A 28 -0.72 13.29 -6.18
C GLY A 28 -2.11 13.05 -5.61
N HIS A 29 -2.76 11.92 -5.92
CA HIS A 29 -4.00 11.55 -5.25
C HIS A 29 -3.72 10.95 -3.87
N HIS A 30 -4.56 11.35 -2.93
CA HIS A 30 -4.56 10.83 -1.58
C HIS A 30 -5.49 9.63 -1.46
N ALA A 31 -5.10 8.64 -0.65
CA ALA A 31 -5.93 7.47 -0.36
C ALA A 31 -7.22 7.81 0.44
N MET A 32 -7.29 9.02 1.00
CA MET A 32 -8.38 9.50 1.84
C MET A 32 -8.72 10.94 1.44
N ASP A 33 -9.96 11.37 1.66
CA ASP A 33 -10.36 12.76 1.43
C ASP A 33 -9.65 13.73 2.40
N GLU A 34 -9.63 15.03 2.05
CA GLU A 34 -8.92 16.07 2.82
C GLU A 34 -9.43 16.21 4.27
N VAL A 35 -10.73 15.95 4.50
CA VAL A 35 -11.34 16.08 5.84
C VAL A 35 -10.89 14.92 6.73
N LEU A 36 -10.82 13.72 6.17
CA LEU A 36 -10.41 12.51 6.86
C LEU A 36 -8.89 12.48 7.06
N LEU A 37 -8.10 13.00 6.11
CA LEU A 37 -6.67 13.30 6.28
C LEU A 37 -6.43 14.26 7.44
N ALA A 38 -7.11 15.41 7.45
CA ALA A 38 -6.98 16.40 8.52
C ALA A 38 -7.42 15.87 9.89
N THR A 39 -8.40 14.96 9.92
CA THR A 39 -8.87 14.29 11.14
C THR A 39 -7.86 13.26 11.62
N THR A 40 -7.30 12.45 10.71
CA THR A 40 -6.25 11.47 10.98
C THR A 40 -5.00 12.18 11.53
N ALA A 41 -4.60 13.29 10.91
CA ALA A 41 -3.49 14.12 11.37
C ALA A 41 -3.67 14.60 12.81
N LYS A 42 -4.85 15.15 13.12
CA LYS A 42 -5.19 15.61 14.48
C LYS A 42 -5.30 14.47 15.48
N TYR A 43 -5.82 13.33 15.07
CA TYR A 43 -6.06 12.19 15.95
C TYR A 43 -4.76 11.45 16.32
N PHE A 44 -3.88 11.21 15.35
CA PHE A 44 -2.62 10.48 15.55
C PHE A 44 -1.45 11.35 16.02
N LYS A 45 -1.62 12.68 16.08
CA LYS A 45 -0.60 13.66 16.55
C LYS A 45 0.74 13.51 15.82
N SER A 46 0.72 13.07 14.57
CA SER A 46 1.93 12.76 13.80
C SER A 46 2.53 14.06 13.23
N SER A 47 3.78 14.33 13.59
CA SER A 47 4.57 15.49 13.12
C SER A 47 5.32 15.24 11.81
N GLU A 48 5.29 14.02 11.29
CA GLU A 48 5.96 13.63 10.03
C GLU A 48 4.97 13.63 8.86
N ASP A 49 5.51 13.75 7.63
CA ASP A 49 4.76 13.85 6.39
C ASP A 49 3.61 12.85 6.34
N GLN A 50 2.39 13.40 6.35
CA GLN A 50 1.13 12.66 6.49
C GLN A 50 0.84 11.76 5.29
N ASN A 51 1.70 11.77 4.28
CA ASN A 51 1.42 11.12 3.02
C ASN A 51 2.70 10.54 2.40
N PRO A 52 3.26 9.44 2.90
CA PRO A 52 4.46 8.88 2.30
C PRO A 52 4.13 8.27 0.92
N THR A 53 4.99 8.53 -0.06
CA THR A 53 5.03 7.77 -1.31
C THR A 53 5.63 6.38 -1.06
N VAL A 54 5.51 5.46 -2.01
CA VAL A 54 6.12 4.12 -1.87
C VAL A 54 7.64 4.18 -1.69
N ASP A 55 8.30 5.18 -2.29
CA ASP A 55 9.75 5.38 -2.22
C ASP A 55 10.16 5.90 -0.83
N ASP A 56 9.36 6.80 -0.24
CA ASP A 56 9.56 7.29 1.13
C ASP A 56 9.42 6.16 2.16
N VAL A 57 8.40 5.31 1.98
CA VAL A 57 8.21 4.12 2.82
C VAL A 57 9.44 3.20 2.71
N ALA A 58 9.90 2.90 1.49
CA ALA A 58 11.08 2.07 1.30
C ALA A 58 12.32 2.65 2.00
N ALA A 59 12.57 3.96 1.87
CA ALA A 59 13.67 4.64 2.53
C ALA A 59 13.56 4.56 4.07
N HIS A 60 12.36 4.76 4.61
CA HIS A 60 12.10 4.70 6.05
C HIS A 60 12.46 3.35 6.68
N TYR A 61 12.03 2.25 6.04
CA TYR A 61 12.27 0.89 6.54
C TYR A 61 13.70 0.43 6.30
N ARG A 62 14.29 0.77 5.15
CA ARG A 62 15.70 0.45 4.86
C ARG A 62 16.64 1.11 5.87
N ALA A 63 16.38 2.36 6.26
CA ALA A 63 17.16 3.06 7.30
C ALA A 63 17.10 2.41 8.69
N ARG A 64 16.14 1.52 8.93
CA ARG A 64 15.91 0.83 10.21
C ARG A 64 16.26 -0.66 10.18
N ASN A 65 16.81 -1.15 9.06
CA ASN A 65 17.02 -2.57 8.82
C ASN A 65 15.73 -3.40 9.01
N MET A 66 14.61 -2.86 8.54
CA MET A 66 13.29 -3.49 8.63
C MET A 66 12.69 -3.65 7.23
N ALA A 67 11.67 -4.50 7.14
CA ALA A 67 10.80 -4.61 5.97
C ALA A 67 9.35 -4.27 6.32
N ALA A 68 8.53 -4.02 5.30
CA ALA A 68 7.12 -3.67 5.47
C ALA A 68 6.20 -4.32 4.45
N VAL A 69 5.00 -4.70 4.89
CA VAL A 69 3.86 -4.97 4.02
C VAL A 69 3.14 -3.66 3.73
N VAL A 70 3.05 -3.30 2.45
CA VAL A 70 2.46 -2.05 1.99
C VAL A 70 1.17 -2.26 1.22
N PHE A 71 0.22 -1.37 1.43
CA PHE A 71 -1.06 -1.33 0.71
C PHE A 71 -1.68 0.08 0.77
N THR A 72 -2.79 0.27 0.07
CA THR A 72 -3.60 1.49 0.14
C THR A 72 -5.02 1.19 0.61
N VAL A 73 -5.83 2.23 0.80
CA VAL A 73 -7.24 2.11 1.17
C VAL A 73 -8.08 1.98 -0.09
N ASP A 74 -8.95 0.98 -0.12
CA ASP A 74 -10.03 0.88 -1.11
C ASP A 74 -11.35 0.64 -0.36
N ALA A 75 -12.16 1.70 -0.26
CA ALA A 75 -13.44 1.74 0.43
C ALA A 75 -14.47 2.58 -0.34
N GLY A 76 -14.36 2.62 -1.67
CA GLY A 76 -15.11 3.55 -2.52
C GLY A 76 -16.63 3.41 -2.44
N ALA A 77 -17.17 2.22 -2.17
CA ALA A 77 -18.60 1.99 -1.96
C ALA A 77 -19.12 2.67 -0.69
N ALA A 78 -18.29 2.78 0.35
CA ALA A 78 -18.65 3.43 1.61
C ALA A 78 -18.40 4.94 1.59
N THR A 79 -17.31 5.38 0.94
CA THR A 79 -16.83 6.77 1.02
C THR A 79 -17.11 7.60 -0.23
N GLY A 80 -17.36 6.95 -1.38
CA GLY A 80 -17.37 7.62 -2.68
C GLY A 80 -16.00 8.06 -3.18
N HIS A 81 -14.93 7.78 -2.41
CA HIS A 81 -13.56 8.17 -2.74
C HIS A 81 -12.85 7.08 -3.53
N ALA A 82 -12.17 7.46 -4.60
CA ALA A 82 -11.40 6.52 -5.40
C ALA A 82 -10.14 6.08 -4.66
N ALA A 83 -9.82 4.79 -4.73
CA ALA A 83 -8.57 4.27 -4.21
C ALA A 83 -7.37 4.78 -5.02
N ASN A 84 -6.21 4.90 -4.36
CA ASN A 84 -4.94 5.04 -5.07
C ASN A 84 -4.70 3.82 -5.98
N SER A 85 -3.90 4.02 -7.03
CA SER A 85 -3.55 2.93 -7.95
C SER A 85 -2.78 1.81 -7.23
N VAL A 86 -3.46 0.69 -7.00
CA VAL A 86 -2.88 -0.51 -6.38
C VAL A 86 -1.77 -1.09 -7.27
N GLU A 87 -1.96 -1.00 -8.58
CA GLU A 87 -0.98 -1.40 -9.59
C GLU A 87 0.32 -0.60 -9.46
N GLU A 88 0.24 0.73 -9.35
CA GLU A 88 1.43 1.57 -9.19
C GLU A 88 2.18 1.28 -7.89
N ILE A 89 1.45 1.01 -6.80
CA ILE A 89 2.04 0.60 -5.52
C ILE A 89 2.73 -0.75 -5.65
N ALA A 90 2.13 -1.72 -6.32
CA ALA A 90 2.74 -3.03 -6.55
C ALA A 90 4.00 -2.93 -7.41
N GLU A 91 3.98 -2.11 -8.47
CA GLU A 91 5.16 -1.84 -9.29
C GLU A 91 6.25 -1.08 -8.51
N GLY A 92 5.85 -0.17 -7.63
CA GLY A 92 6.75 0.52 -6.69
C GLY A 92 7.44 -0.45 -5.73
N ALA A 93 6.65 -1.32 -5.10
CA ALA A 93 7.19 -2.35 -4.22
C ALA A 93 8.10 -3.34 -4.97
N ALA A 94 7.83 -3.63 -6.24
CA ALA A 94 8.72 -4.45 -7.07
C ALA A 94 10.09 -3.78 -7.31
N ARG A 95 10.15 -2.44 -7.36
CA ARG A 95 11.43 -1.70 -7.43
C ARG A 95 12.18 -1.67 -6.10
N HIS A 96 11.48 -1.80 -4.98
CA HIS A 96 12.04 -1.85 -3.61
C HIS A 96 11.78 -3.19 -2.94
N ASN A 97 11.93 -4.27 -3.71
CA ASN A 97 11.58 -5.61 -3.27
C ASN A 97 12.55 -6.20 -2.24
N ASP A 98 13.61 -5.47 -1.88
CA ASP A 98 14.54 -5.74 -0.80
C ASP A 98 13.98 -5.36 0.58
N VAL A 99 12.95 -4.50 0.63
CA VAL A 99 12.35 -4.02 1.90
C VAL A 99 10.81 -3.95 1.90
N LEU A 100 10.14 -3.97 0.74
CA LEU A 100 8.67 -3.86 0.66
C LEU A 100 8.01 -5.13 0.10
N ILE A 101 6.85 -5.49 0.67
CA ILE A 101 5.97 -6.56 0.21
C ILE A 101 4.61 -5.97 -0.17
N PRO A 102 4.17 -6.05 -1.45
CA PRO A 102 2.90 -5.47 -1.85
C PRO A 102 1.72 -6.38 -1.48
N PHE A 103 0.76 -5.82 -0.77
CA PHE A 103 -0.60 -6.33 -0.68
C PHE A 103 -1.51 -5.57 -1.65
N GLY A 104 -2.46 -6.28 -2.23
CA GLY A 104 -3.53 -5.67 -2.99
C GLY A 104 -4.59 -5.06 -2.07
N SER A 105 -5.36 -4.13 -2.63
CA SER A 105 -6.58 -3.61 -2.02
C SER A 105 -7.71 -3.69 -3.04
N VAL A 106 -8.87 -4.16 -2.60
CA VAL A 106 -10.11 -4.12 -3.37
C VAL A 106 -11.26 -3.83 -2.42
N ASP A 107 -12.23 -3.05 -2.88
CA ASP A 107 -13.49 -2.89 -2.18
C ASP A 107 -14.37 -4.15 -2.37
N PRO A 108 -14.66 -4.90 -1.29
CA PRO A 108 -15.41 -6.15 -1.37
C PRO A 108 -16.87 -5.96 -1.82
N TRP A 109 -17.43 -4.75 -1.68
CA TRP A 109 -18.81 -4.45 -2.09
C TRP A 109 -18.99 -4.40 -3.61
N GLN A 110 -17.90 -4.35 -4.38
CA GLN A 110 -17.95 -4.41 -5.85
C GLN A 110 -18.20 -5.84 -6.39
N GLY A 111 -18.36 -6.83 -5.52
CA GLY A 111 -18.78 -8.19 -5.88
C GLY A 111 -17.85 -8.86 -6.91
N LYS A 112 -18.40 -9.33 -8.03
CA LYS A 112 -17.62 -10.05 -9.07
C LYS A 112 -16.50 -9.20 -9.67
N ALA A 113 -16.62 -7.86 -9.65
CA ALA A 113 -15.56 -6.98 -10.13
C ALA A 113 -14.33 -7.03 -9.21
N ALA A 114 -14.54 -6.99 -7.89
CA ALA A 114 -13.47 -7.14 -6.90
C ALA A 114 -12.75 -8.49 -7.05
N VAL A 115 -13.50 -9.58 -7.24
CA VAL A 115 -12.90 -10.92 -7.45
C VAL A 115 -12.00 -10.94 -8.69
N ARG A 116 -12.44 -10.39 -9.82
CA ARG A 116 -11.60 -10.31 -11.03
C ARG A 116 -10.34 -9.47 -10.79
N ARG A 117 -10.47 -8.38 -10.03
CA ARG A 117 -9.35 -7.49 -9.69
C ARG A 117 -8.34 -8.18 -8.77
N VAL A 118 -8.79 -8.99 -7.81
CA VAL A 118 -7.93 -9.86 -6.99
C VAL A 118 -7.07 -10.77 -7.85
N HIS A 119 -7.68 -11.51 -8.79
CA HIS A 119 -6.92 -12.39 -9.69
C HIS A 119 -5.89 -11.63 -10.50
N ARG A 120 -6.28 -10.49 -11.09
CA ARG A 120 -5.36 -9.64 -11.84
C ARG A 120 -4.15 -9.19 -11.00
N LEU A 121 -4.38 -8.72 -9.77
CA LEU A 121 -3.33 -8.23 -8.88
C LEU A 121 -2.35 -9.35 -8.47
N VAL A 122 -2.84 -10.58 -8.32
CA VAL A 122 -1.98 -11.74 -8.06
C VAL A 122 -1.21 -12.16 -9.32
N ASP A 123 -1.91 -12.36 -10.43
CA ASP A 123 -1.37 -12.98 -11.63
C ASP A 123 -0.42 -12.05 -12.39
N GLU A 124 -0.80 -10.77 -12.55
CA GLU A 124 -0.02 -9.79 -13.33
C GLU A 124 1.01 -9.05 -12.47
N TYR A 125 0.68 -8.73 -11.21
CA TYR A 125 1.53 -7.87 -10.35
C TYR A 125 2.25 -8.62 -9.23
N GLY A 126 1.87 -9.87 -8.94
CA GLY A 126 2.56 -10.68 -7.92
C GLY A 126 2.23 -10.30 -6.48
N GLY A 127 1.07 -9.68 -6.24
CA GLY A 127 0.59 -9.33 -4.90
C GLY A 127 0.63 -10.54 -3.96
N LYS A 128 1.12 -10.33 -2.72
CA LYS A 128 1.38 -11.42 -1.74
C LYS A 128 0.31 -11.56 -0.67
N GLY A 129 -0.73 -10.74 -0.74
CA GLY A 129 -1.89 -10.76 0.14
C GLY A 129 -2.84 -9.61 -0.17
N PHE A 130 -3.88 -9.45 0.65
CA PHE A 130 -4.89 -8.41 0.47
C PHE A 130 -5.26 -7.74 1.79
N LYS A 131 -5.51 -6.42 1.74
CA LYS A 131 -6.16 -5.67 2.81
C LYS A 131 -7.55 -5.21 2.36
N PHE A 132 -8.57 -5.65 3.09
CA PHE A 132 -9.94 -5.16 2.91
C PHE A 132 -10.26 -4.13 3.99
N HIS A 133 -11.02 -3.11 3.60
CA HIS A 133 -11.43 -2.03 4.50
C HIS A 133 -12.93 -2.20 4.81
N PRO A 134 -13.30 -2.24 6.11
CA PRO A 134 -14.69 -2.39 6.54
C PRO A 134 -15.52 -1.12 6.29
#